data_AF-A0A2V4BZN7-F1
#
_entry.id   AF-A0A2V4BZN7-F1
#
_cell.length_a   1.000
_cell.length_b   1.000
_cell.length_c   1.000
_cell.angle_alpha   90.00
_cell.angle_beta   90.00
_cell.angle_gamma   90.00
#
_symmetry.space_group_name_H-M   'P 1'
#
loop_
_entity.id
_entity.type
_entity.pdbx_description
1 polymer ?
#
loop_
_entity_poly.entity_id
_entity_poly.type
_entity_poly.pdbx_seq_one_letter_code
_entity_poly.pdbx_strand_id
1 'polypeptide(L)'
;MKYFLMISMFLLIQSDWTENVKKDVKRVNTEAKFESEFEKKDSEGEVKVKRYKTKSETKINVKYKYDKFMDLDFSYYENKNLLFAEIVNGKDILIYKTERKKEDPYAVLIEKITYFKNENEGISKSRRIDVYENSDIEKLKSELKKIDFKTEKIDSAEYKSVKKRCDQFKATQK
;
A
#
# COMPACT_ATOMS: atom_id res chain seq x y z
N MET A 1 35.78 -8.21 -13.27
CA MET A 1 34.73 -8.30 -14.31
C MET A 1 33.71 -9.43 -14.13
N LYS A 2 33.99 -10.53 -13.40
CA LYS A 2 32.98 -11.60 -13.20
C LYS A 2 31.78 -11.21 -12.31
N TYR A 3 31.98 -10.32 -11.33
CA TYR A 3 30.91 -9.90 -10.42
C TYR A 3 29.93 -8.88 -11.03
N PHE A 4 30.35 -8.10 -12.03
CA PHE A 4 29.50 -7.09 -12.68
C PHE A 4 28.40 -7.73 -13.56
N LEU A 5 28.74 -8.83 -14.25
CA LEU A 5 27.78 -9.64 -15.02
C LEU A 5 26.75 -10.36 -14.13
N MET A 6 27.14 -10.72 -12.90
CA MET A 6 26.23 -11.39 -11.97
C MET A 6 25.22 -10.40 -11.35
N ILE A 7 25.65 -9.15 -11.10
CA ILE A 7 24.76 -8.06 -10.65
C ILE A 7 23.77 -7.66 -11.75
N SER A 8 24.19 -7.62 -13.02
CA SER A 8 23.28 -7.25 -14.13
C SER A 8 22.21 -8.31 -14.40
N MET A 9 22.53 -9.61 -14.28
CA MET A 9 21.53 -10.67 -14.40
C MET A 9 20.49 -10.64 -13.26
N PHE A 10 20.90 -10.27 -12.04
CA PHE A 10 19.97 -10.16 -10.91
C PHE A 10 18.94 -9.02 -11.09
N LEU A 11 19.34 -7.91 -11.73
CA LEU A 11 18.44 -6.80 -12.03
C LEU A 11 17.41 -7.14 -13.13
N LEU A 12 17.80 -7.95 -14.11
CA LEU A 12 16.91 -8.40 -15.19
C LEU A 12 15.84 -9.38 -14.71
N ILE A 13 16.18 -10.31 -13.80
CA ILE A 13 15.21 -11.30 -13.29
C ILE A 13 14.16 -10.66 -12.37
N GLN A 14 14.51 -9.59 -11.64
CA GLN A 14 13.54 -8.83 -10.84
C GLN A 14 12.55 -8.02 -11.70
N SER A 15 12.97 -7.62 -12.90
CA SER A 15 12.16 -6.83 -13.85
C SER A 15 10.90 -7.59 -14.27
N ASP A 16 11.02 -8.87 -14.58
CA ASP A 16 9.99 -9.58 -15.34
C ASP A 16 8.76 -9.94 -14.51
N TRP A 17 8.95 -10.47 -13.30
CA TRP A 17 7.82 -10.85 -12.46
C TRP A 17 7.10 -9.63 -11.88
N THR A 18 7.84 -8.56 -11.54
CA THR A 18 7.23 -7.33 -11.01
C THR A 18 6.33 -6.66 -12.06
N GLU A 19 6.75 -6.69 -13.33
CA GLU A 19 5.95 -6.15 -14.43
C GLU A 19 4.69 -6.98 -14.69
N ASN A 20 4.76 -8.30 -14.54
CA ASN A 20 3.58 -9.16 -14.60
C ASN A 20 2.57 -8.83 -13.49
N VAL A 21 3.04 -8.68 -12.24
CA VAL A 21 2.19 -8.26 -11.12
C VAL A 21 1.54 -6.90 -11.37
N LYS A 22 2.27 -5.93 -11.94
CA LYS A 22 1.68 -4.64 -12.34
C LYS A 22 0.59 -4.79 -13.39
N LYS A 23 0.80 -5.64 -14.40
CA LYS A 23 -0.21 -5.92 -15.43
C LYS A 23 -1.46 -6.55 -14.81
N ASP A 24 -1.28 -7.48 -13.87
CA ASP A 24 -2.39 -8.07 -13.13
C ASP A 24 -3.15 -7.04 -12.29
N VAL A 25 -2.46 -6.17 -11.56
CA VAL A 25 -3.09 -5.07 -10.82
C VAL A 25 -3.90 -4.16 -11.76
N LYS A 26 -3.33 -3.76 -12.91
CA LYS A 26 -4.03 -2.95 -13.91
C LYS A 26 -5.27 -3.67 -14.44
N ARG A 27 -5.13 -4.94 -14.83
CA ARG A 27 -6.23 -5.76 -15.33
C ARG A 27 -7.35 -5.89 -14.29
N VAL A 28 -7.03 -6.23 -13.04
CA VAL A 28 -8.02 -6.32 -11.96
C VAL A 28 -8.72 -4.98 -11.74
N ASN A 29 -8.00 -3.85 -11.80
CA ASN A 29 -8.64 -2.53 -11.68
C ASN A 29 -9.61 -2.20 -12.81
N THR A 30 -9.40 -2.76 -14.02
CA THR A 30 -10.29 -2.56 -15.17
C THR A 30 -11.45 -3.56 -15.20
N GLU A 31 -11.20 -4.82 -14.82
CA GLU A 31 -12.15 -5.92 -15.02
C GLU A 31 -12.96 -6.26 -13.77
N ALA A 32 -12.48 -5.93 -12.57
CA ALA A 32 -13.13 -6.34 -11.35
C ALA A 32 -14.48 -5.65 -11.17
N LYS A 33 -15.50 -6.45 -10.91
CA LYS A 33 -16.85 -5.97 -10.62
C LYS A 33 -17.02 -5.82 -9.12
N PHE A 34 -17.72 -4.77 -8.74
CA PHE A 34 -18.12 -4.56 -7.35
C PHE A 34 -18.93 -5.77 -6.84
N GLU A 35 -18.60 -6.23 -5.64
CA GLU A 35 -19.28 -7.35 -4.98
C GLU A 35 -20.01 -6.89 -3.72
N SER A 36 -19.32 -6.18 -2.83
CA SER A 36 -19.87 -5.79 -1.53
C SER A 36 -19.19 -4.54 -0.97
N GLU A 37 -19.89 -3.89 -0.04
CA GLU A 37 -19.41 -2.74 0.71
C GLU A 37 -19.81 -2.89 2.18
N PHE A 38 -18.87 -2.57 3.06
CA PHE A 38 -19.09 -2.42 4.49
C PHE A 38 -18.59 -1.04 4.89
N GLU A 39 -19.35 -0.34 5.73
CA GLU A 39 -19.00 0.98 6.21
C GLU A 39 -19.30 1.06 7.70
N LYS A 40 -18.30 1.49 8.47
CA LYS A 40 -18.43 1.79 9.89
C LYS A 40 -18.08 3.25 10.08
N LYS A 41 -18.98 3.99 10.73
CA LYS A 41 -18.76 5.38 11.13
C LYS A 41 -18.79 5.49 12.65
N ASP A 42 -17.97 6.37 13.18
CA ASP A 42 -18.01 6.83 14.56
C ASP A 42 -17.96 8.37 14.59
N SER A 43 -17.81 8.96 15.78
CA SER A 43 -17.75 10.43 15.93
C SER A 43 -16.47 11.05 15.39
N GLU A 44 -15.43 10.26 15.15
CA GLU A 44 -14.09 10.72 14.77
C GLU A 44 -13.77 10.46 13.29
N GLY A 45 -14.51 9.55 12.64
CA GLY A 45 -14.32 9.24 11.23
C GLY A 45 -15.10 8.05 10.72
N GLU A 46 -14.64 7.54 9.59
CA GLU A 46 -15.22 6.38 8.92
C GLU A 46 -14.16 5.41 8.39
N VAL A 47 -14.51 4.12 8.44
CA VAL A 47 -13.82 3.04 7.74
C VAL A 47 -14.77 2.47 6.70
N LYS A 48 -14.34 2.50 5.43
CA LYS A 48 -15.11 1.97 4.31
C LYS A 48 -14.32 0.86 3.63
N VAL A 49 -14.90 -0.34 3.57
CA VAL A 49 -14.30 -1.53 2.96
C VAL A 49 -15.14 -1.92 1.75
N LYS A 50 -14.54 -1.89 0.56
CA LYS A 50 -15.17 -2.33 -0.69
C LYS A 50 -14.48 -3.56 -1.23
N ARG A 51 -15.27 -4.51 -1.71
CA ARG A 51 -14.78 -5.73 -2.35
C ARG A 51 -15.16 -5.75 -3.81
N TYR A 52 -14.22 -6.20 -4.62
CA TYR A 52 -14.37 -6.40 -6.04
C TYR A 52 -13.85 -7.78 -6.42
N LYS A 53 -14.44 -8.39 -7.44
CA LYS A 53 -14.01 -9.68 -7.98
C LYS A 53 -13.91 -9.67 -9.50
N THR A 54 -12.90 -10.37 -10.00
CA THR A 54 -12.85 -10.85 -11.38
C THR A 54 -13.27 -12.33 -11.41
N LYS A 55 -12.97 -13.06 -12.49
CA LYS A 55 -13.13 -14.53 -12.54
C LYS A 55 -12.15 -15.27 -11.61
N SER A 56 -10.96 -14.72 -11.36
CA SER A 56 -9.85 -15.42 -10.67
C SER A 56 -9.21 -14.65 -9.52
N GLU A 57 -9.49 -13.35 -9.40
CA GLU A 57 -8.90 -12.46 -8.41
C GLU A 57 -9.97 -11.74 -7.57
N THR A 58 -9.55 -11.33 -6.38
CA THR A 58 -10.29 -10.42 -5.51
C THR A 58 -9.44 -9.17 -5.28
N LYS A 59 -10.10 -8.01 -5.31
CA LYS A 59 -9.55 -6.74 -4.83
C LYS A 59 -10.34 -6.29 -3.61
N ILE A 60 -9.63 -5.86 -2.58
CA ILE A 60 -10.21 -5.24 -1.38
C ILE A 60 -9.66 -3.84 -1.26
N ASN A 61 -10.53 -2.84 -1.26
CA ASN A 61 -10.19 -1.45 -1.01
C ASN A 61 -10.67 -1.07 0.39
N VAL A 62 -9.79 -0.49 1.20
CA VAL A 62 -10.10 -0.03 2.54
C VAL A 62 -9.72 1.44 2.62
N LYS A 63 -10.69 2.28 2.97
CA LYS A 63 -10.48 3.70 3.18
C LYS A 63 -10.72 4.03 4.65
N TYR A 64 -9.69 4.57 5.29
CA TYR A 64 -9.78 5.24 6.58
C TYR A 64 -9.90 6.73 6.33
N LYS A 65 -10.92 7.37 6.89
CA LYS A 65 -11.06 8.82 6.86
C LYS A 65 -11.42 9.31 8.25
N TYR A 66 -10.38 9.70 8.99
CA TYR A 66 -10.42 10.24 10.35
C TYR A 66 -9.83 11.64 10.30
N ASP A 67 -10.66 12.60 9.89
CA ASP A 67 -10.40 14.04 9.70
C ASP A 67 -8.93 14.50 9.90
N LYS A 68 -8.59 14.86 11.14
CA LYS A 68 -7.30 15.46 11.48
C LYS A 68 -6.16 14.45 11.44
N PHE A 69 -6.42 13.21 11.79
CA PHE A 69 -5.40 12.23 12.13
C PHE A 69 -4.96 11.39 10.93
N MET A 70 -5.90 10.90 10.11
CA MET A 70 -5.60 9.87 9.13
C MET A 70 -6.55 9.93 7.93
N ASP A 71 -6.00 9.87 6.73
CA ASP A 71 -6.76 9.63 5.49
C ASP A 71 -5.95 8.65 4.65
N LEU A 72 -6.26 7.37 4.74
CA LEU A 72 -5.47 6.29 4.14
C LEU A 72 -6.36 5.41 3.26
N ASP A 73 -5.89 5.15 2.05
CA ASP A 73 -6.43 4.15 1.14
C ASP A 73 -5.46 2.96 1.06
N PHE A 74 -5.98 1.77 1.35
CA PHE A 74 -5.33 0.50 1.14
C PHE A 74 -6.05 -0.25 0.02
N SER A 75 -5.28 -0.84 -0.88
CA SER A 75 -5.79 -1.76 -1.90
C SER A 75 -5.00 -3.05 -1.87
N TYR A 76 -5.68 -4.15 -1.57
CA TYR A 76 -5.14 -5.50 -1.56
C TYR A 76 -5.61 -6.25 -2.80
N TYR A 77 -4.69 -6.99 -3.42
CA TYR A 77 -4.96 -7.77 -4.63
C TYR A 77 -4.52 -9.22 -4.41
N GLU A 78 -5.45 -10.14 -4.60
CA GLU A 78 -5.22 -11.56 -4.37
C GLU A 78 -5.82 -12.44 -5.44
N ASN A 79 -5.22 -13.59 -5.65
CA ASN A 79 -5.81 -14.72 -6.37
C ASN A 79 -5.96 -15.91 -5.40
N LYS A 80 -6.33 -17.08 -5.91
CA LYS A 80 -6.52 -18.29 -5.07
C LYS A 80 -5.27 -18.71 -4.27
N ASN A 81 -4.09 -18.33 -4.74
CA ASN A 81 -2.82 -18.85 -4.22
C ASN A 81 -2.01 -17.80 -3.45
N LEU A 82 -2.21 -16.51 -3.74
CA LEU A 82 -1.28 -15.46 -3.31
C LEU A 82 -1.98 -14.11 -3.18
N LEU A 83 -1.67 -13.39 -2.09
CA LEU A 83 -1.77 -11.94 -2.07
C LEU A 83 -0.59 -11.39 -2.87
N PHE A 84 -0.84 -10.91 -4.09
CA PHE A 84 0.24 -10.53 -5.00
C PHE A 84 0.56 -9.03 -4.97
N ALA A 85 -0.32 -8.19 -4.42
CA ALA A 85 -0.02 -6.78 -4.22
C ALA A 85 -0.76 -6.12 -3.05
N GLU A 86 -0.11 -5.12 -2.45
CA GLU A 86 -0.69 -4.11 -1.56
C GLU A 86 -0.30 -2.73 -2.07
N ILE A 87 -1.27 -1.81 -2.16
CA ILE A 87 -1.02 -0.39 -2.43
C ILE A 87 -1.57 0.40 -1.25
N VAL A 88 -0.76 1.27 -0.67
CA VAL A 88 -1.14 2.18 0.42
C VAL A 88 -0.84 3.60 -0.01
N ASN A 89 -1.81 4.49 0.11
CA ASN A 89 -1.61 5.90 -0.19
C ASN A 89 -2.43 6.78 0.75
N GLY A 90 -1.89 7.95 1.10
CA GLY A 90 -2.60 8.95 1.87
C GLY A 90 -1.78 9.56 3.01
N LYS A 91 -2.47 10.11 4.01
CA LYS A 91 -1.91 10.76 5.20
C LYS A 91 -2.00 9.82 6.39
N ASP A 92 -0.87 9.51 7.01
CA ASP A 92 -0.78 8.75 8.27
C ASP A 92 -0.22 9.62 9.39
N ILE A 93 -0.67 9.39 10.63
CA ILE A 93 -0.20 10.14 11.80
C ILE A 93 1.17 9.63 12.26
N LEU A 94 2.04 10.53 12.69
CA LEU A 94 3.30 10.15 13.35
C LEU A 94 3.08 10.04 14.85
N ILE A 95 3.37 8.86 15.41
CA ILE A 95 3.28 8.60 16.85
C ILE A 95 4.68 8.75 17.47
N TYR A 96 4.82 9.74 18.34
CA TYR A 96 6.06 10.03 19.07
C TYR A 96 6.07 9.32 20.42
N LYS A 97 7.25 8.84 20.85
CA LYS A 97 7.43 8.28 22.20
C LYS A 97 7.39 9.35 23.29
N THR A 98 7.68 10.58 22.93
CA THR A 98 7.70 11.76 23.81
C THR A 98 6.71 12.79 23.27
N GLU A 99 6.52 13.87 24.04
CA GLU A 99 5.78 15.03 23.55
C GLU A 99 6.40 15.54 22.23
N ARG A 100 5.54 15.73 21.23
CA ARG A 100 5.92 16.25 19.92
C ARG A 100 6.17 17.75 20.04
N LYS A 101 7.28 18.24 19.48
CA LYS A 101 7.52 19.69 19.40
C LYS A 101 6.76 20.31 18.24
N LYS A 102 6.55 21.62 18.29
CA LYS A 102 5.78 22.33 17.26
C LYS A 102 6.43 22.23 15.87
N GLU A 103 7.76 22.20 15.84
CA GLU A 103 8.60 22.05 14.66
C GLU A 103 8.66 20.61 14.12
N ASP A 104 8.21 19.62 14.88
CA ASP A 104 8.18 18.23 14.42
C ASP A 104 6.95 17.97 13.55
N PRO A 105 7.06 17.14 12.50
CA PRO A 105 5.92 16.81 11.67
C PRO A 105 4.87 16.04 12.46
N TYR A 106 3.59 16.35 12.26
CA TYR A 106 2.51 15.63 12.95
C TYR A 106 2.05 14.40 12.15
N ALA A 107 2.32 14.37 10.85
CA ALA A 107 1.89 13.32 9.95
C ALA A 107 2.88 13.14 8.79
N VAL A 108 2.63 12.12 7.98
CA VAL A 108 3.36 11.84 6.75
C VAL A 108 2.38 11.57 5.62
N LEU A 109 2.62 12.15 4.45
CA LEU A 109 2.00 11.66 3.23
C LEU A 109 2.86 10.50 2.71
N ILE A 110 2.23 9.36 2.52
CA ILE A 110 2.88 8.13 2.07
C ILE A 110 2.27 7.64 0.77
N GLU A 111 3.12 7.12 -0.09
CA GLU A 111 2.74 6.22 -1.17
C GLU A 111 3.64 4.98 -1.07
N LYS A 112 3.04 3.82 -0.89
CA LYS A 112 3.71 2.54 -0.77
C LYS A 112 3.04 1.53 -1.69
N ILE A 113 3.86 0.82 -2.46
CA ILE A 113 3.42 -0.26 -3.34
C ILE A 113 4.27 -1.47 -3.01
N THR A 114 3.62 -2.55 -2.61
CA THR A 114 4.27 -3.82 -2.29
C THR A 114 3.81 -4.86 -3.30
N TYR A 115 4.76 -5.51 -3.97
CA TYR A 115 4.53 -6.62 -4.88
C TYR A 115 5.12 -7.90 -4.30
N PHE A 116 4.35 -8.97 -4.30
CA PHE A 116 4.78 -10.27 -3.81
C PHE A 116 4.93 -11.23 -4.98
N LYS A 117 6.10 -11.87 -5.07
CA LYS A 117 6.34 -12.94 -6.03
C LYS A 117 5.80 -14.27 -5.49
N ASN A 118 5.98 -14.47 -4.19
CA ASN A 118 5.46 -15.57 -3.40
C ASN A 118 5.44 -15.15 -1.92
N GLU A 119 5.12 -16.08 -1.02
CA GLU A 119 5.00 -15.79 0.42
C GLU A 119 6.33 -15.45 1.11
N ASN A 120 7.47 -15.69 0.47
CA ASN A 120 8.82 -15.51 1.05
C ASN A 120 9.62 -14.39 0.37
N GLU A 121 9.18 -13.90 -0.79
CA GLU A 121 9.91 -12.93 -1.59
C GLU A 121 8.97 -11.89 -2.19
N GLY A 122 9.34 -10.62 -2.03
CA GLY A 122 8.70 -9.51 -2.72
C GLY A 122 9.56 -8.26 -2.73
N ILE A 123 8.98 -7.18 -3.25
CA ILE A 123 9.59 -5.85 -3.28
C ILE A 123 8.57 -4.83 -2.78
N SER A 124 9.00 -3.94 -1.89
CA SER A 124 8.25 -2.75 -1.50
C SER A 124 8.91 -1.50 -2.05
N LYS A 125 8.10 -0.63 -2.64
CA LYS A 125 8.49 0.69 -3.13
C LYS A 125 7.74 1.70 -2.30
N SER A 126 8.44 2.64 -1.67
CA SER A 126 7.77 3.70 -0.92
C SER A 126 8.42 5.06 -1.11
N ARG A 127 7.60 6.10 -1.02
CA ARG A 127 8.01 7.49 -0.92
C ARG A 127 7.15 8.18 0.12
N ARG A 128 7.74 9.17 0.80
CA ARG A 128 7.14 9.84 1.94
C ARG A 128 7.52 11.31 1.92
N ILE A 129 6.64 12.16 2.41
CA ILE A 129 6.92 13.56 2.69
C ILE A 129 6.25 13.96 4.00
N ASP A 130 6.99 14.66 4.85
CA ASP A 130 6.55 15.07 6.16
C ASP A 130 5.50 16.17 6.10
N VAL A 131 4.56 16.15 7.03
CA VAL A 131 3.44 17.11 7.12
C VAL A 131 3.51 17.85 8.45
N TYR A 132 3.52 19.18 8.36
CA TYR A 132 3.55 20.10 9.50
C TYR A 132 2.22 20.84 9.60
N GLU A 133 1.91 21.43 10.77
CA GLU A 133 0.60 22.03 11.10
C GLU A 133 0.03 22.97 10.03
N ASN A 134 0.90 23.74 9.36
CA ASN A 134 0.51 24.73 8.35
C ASN A 134 0.89 24.33 6.92
N SER A 135 1.16 23.05 6.68
CA SER A 135 1.51 22.55 5.35
C SER A 135 0.33 22.62 4.37
N ASP A 136 0.59 23.11 3.16
CA ASP A 136 -0.34 22.96 2.04
C ASP A 136 -0.32 21.51 1.53
N ILE A 137 -1.36 20.76 1.85
CA ILE A 137 -1.45 19.33 1.55
C ILE A 137 -1.47 19.04 0.04
N GLU A 138 -2.11 19.89 -0.77
CA GLU A 138 -2.19 19.66 -2.22
C GLU A 138 -0.84 19.95 -2.90
N LYS A 139 -0.13 20.97 -2.41
CA LYS A 139 1.26 21.20 -2.81
C LYS A 139 2.15 20.01 -2.42
N LEU A 140 2.07 19.51 -1.19
CA LEU A 140 2.86 18.36 -0.74
C LEU A 140 2.55 17.09 -1.54
N LYS A 141 1.30 16.82 -1.92
CA LYS A 141 0.95 15.70 -2.82
C LYS A 141 1.66 15.81 -4.18
N SER A 142 1.76 17.02 -4.71
CA SER A 142 2.45 17.28 -5.97
C SER A 142 3.97 17.14 -5.84
N GLU A 143 4.54 17.53 -4.69
CA GLU A 143 5.96 17.35 -4.37
C GLU A 143 6.31 15.89 -4.14
N LEU A 144 5.47 15.14 -3.41
CA LEU A 144 5.62 13.70 -3.20
C LEU A 144 5.76 12.96 -4.55
N LYS A 145 4.99 13.36 -5.56
CA LYS A 145 5.06 12.76 -6.90
C LYS A 145 6.41 12.91 -7.59
N LYS A 146 7.20 13.92 -7.21
CA LYS A 146 8.54 14.19 -7.73
C LYS A 146 9.63 13.43 -6.98
N ILE A 147 9.32 12.84 -5.82
CA ILE A 147 10.25 12.04 -5.04
C ILE A 147 10.32 10.63 -5.64
N ASP A 148 11.55 10.17 -5.88
CA ASP A 148 11.82 8.81 -6.34
C ASP A 148 11.44 7.77 -5.28
N PHE A 149 10.97 6.61 -5.74
CA PHE A 149 10.66 5.52 -4.84
C PHE A 149 11.93 4.91 -4.24
N LYS A 150 11.97 4.84 -2.90
CA LYS A 150 12.88 3.94 -2.20
C LYS A 150 12.38 2.51 -2.37
N THR A 151 13.25 1.63 -2.86
CA THR A 151 12.92 0.22 -3.11
C THR A 151 13.64 -0.69 -2.12
N GLU A 152 12.90 -1.60 -1.50
CA GLU A 152 13.38 -2.54 -0.50
C GLU A 152 12.89 -3.95 -0.83
N LYS A 153 13.71 -4.97 -0.54
CA LYS A 153 13.25 -6.37 -0.54
C LYS A 153 12.42 -6.60 0.71
N ILE A 154 11.40 -7.45 0.58
CA ILE A 154 10.57 -7.88 1.70
C ILE A 154 10.59 -9.39 1.81
N ASP A 155 10.38 -9.89 3.02
CA ASP A 155 10.43 -11.31 3.32
C ASP A 155 9.07 -11.86 3.78
N SER A 156 9.08 -13.09 4.29
CA SER A 156 7.88 -13.79 4.74
C SER A 156 7.17 -13.13 5.93
N ALA A 157 7.88 -12.41 6.78
CA ALA A 157 7.31 -11.70 7.91
C ALA A 157 6.44 -10.52 7.42
N GLU A 158 6.95 -9.73 6.46
CA GLU A 158 6.14 -8.69 5.84
C GLU A 158 4.93 -9.26 5.11
N TYR A 159 5.10 -10.34 4.33
CA TYR A 159 3.97 -11.00 3.65
C TYR A 159 2.89 -11.42 4.64
N LYS A 160 3.26 -12.16 5.70
CA LYS A 160 2.33 -12.61 6.75
C LYS A 160 1.63 -11.44 7.43
N SER A 161 2.35 -10.35 7.72
CA SER A 161 1.79 -9.14 8.32
C SER A 161 0.72 -8.50 7.44
N VAL A 162 1.01 -8.33 6.15
CA VAL A 162 0.09 -7.74 5.16
C VAL A 162 -1.10 -8.67 4.93
N LYS A 163 -0.85 -9.98 4.77
CA LYS A 163 -1.90 -10.98 4.59
C LYS A 163 -2.86 -11.03 5.77
N LYS A 164 -2.34 -10.96 7.00
CA LYS A 164 -3.15 -10.89 8.23
C LYS A 164 -4.07 -9.68 8.23
N ARG A 165 -3.58 -8.49 7.86
CA ARG A 165 -4.42 -7.29 7.73
C ARG A 165 -5.51 -7.48 6.67
N CYS A 166 -5.15 -7.97 5.49
CA CYS A 166 -6.10 -8.25 4.41
C CYS A 166 -7.22 -9.22 4.87
N ASP A 167 -6.86 -10.29 5.57
CA ASP A 167 -7.83 -11.29 6.04
C ASP A 167 -8.75 -10.75 7.15
N GLN A 168 -8.25 -9.84 8.00
CA GLN A 168 -9.10 -9.13 8.98
C GLN A 168 -10.22 -8.37 8.28
N PHE A 169 -9.94 -7.64 7.20
CA PHE A 169 -10.96 -6.89 6.45
C PHE A 169 -11.97 -7.79 5.75
N LYS A 170 -11.57 -8.99 5.31
CA LYS A 170 -12.51 -9.98 4.76
C LYS A 170 -13.45 -10.53 5.81
N ALA A 171 -12.96 -10.72 7.02
CA ALA A 171 -13.77 -11.24 8.12
C ALA A 171 -14.85 -10.23 8.57
N THR A 172 -14.59 -8.93 8.45
CA THR A 172 -15.55 -7.86 8.80
C THR A 172 -16.81 -7.85 7.92
N GLN A 173 -16.82 -8.58 6.80
CA GLN A 173 -17.95 -8.65 5.88
C GLN A 173 -18.75 -9.96 5.96
N LYS A 174 -18.44 -10.86 6.91
CA LYS A 174 -19.22 -12.08 7.18
C LYS A 174 -20.19 -11.83 8.32
#